data_AF-A0A9D6ECG6-F1
#
_entry.id   AF-A0A9D6ECG6-F1
#
_cell.length_a   1.000
_cell.length_b   1.000
_cell.length_c   1.000
_cell.angle_alpha   90.00
_cell.angle_beta   90.00
_cell.angle_gamma   90.00
#
_symmetry.space_group_name_H-M   'P 1'
#
loop_
_entity.id
_entity.type
_entity.pdbx_description
1 polymer ?
#
loop_
_entity_poly.entity_id
_entity_poly.type
_entity_poly.pdbx_seq_one_letter_code
_entity_poly.pdbx_strand_id
1 'polypeptide(L)'
;MSYLYFLGLIFLFFLGITIKAILSTSELKKKSQQVRKVKILDNIANTVCAIIADRITSDYEIPLNINSRMLLRDSLDEIKRQASLRSFEAQGDILQIVSGIVFKIIFEEIIPDVKSHPFIISKKGRDLAKKIVGKEKSPREKARLIFNWMQENISYDHEYSYRKEGYHTAEEVLRKGKGVCGEQAYLFIVLVRSVGVKAQYVTVDRDCYDKKVTHACAMIDVPSPILVDPAYHIFDVKHAVFCVVSDSDLKGRHGR
;
A
#
# COMPACT_ATOMS: atom_id res chain seq x y z
N MET A 1 3.23 22.43 -2.33
CA MET A 1 2.68 21.31 -3.12
C MET A 1 3.43 20.03 -2.74
N SER A 2 2.72 18.95 -2.42
CA SER A 2 3.37 17.70 -2.01
C SER A 2 4.11 17.06 -3.21
N TYR A 3 5.23 16.40 -2.94
CA TYR A 3 6.06 15.71 -3.95
C TYR A 3 5.26 14.75 -4.85
N LEU A 4 4.19 14.17 -4.31
CA LEU A 4 3.22 13.33 -5.02
C LEU A 4 2.36 14.08 -6.06
N TYR A 5 2.02 15.35 -5.81
CA TYR A 5 1.33 16.19 -6.79
C TYR A 5 2.23 16.49 -7.99
N PHE A 6 3.52 16.72 -7.72
CA PHE A 6 4.52 16.95 -8.76
C PHE A 6 4.80 15.69 -9.58
N LEU A 7 4.92 14.53 -8.92
CA LEU A 7 5.00 13.23 -9.59
C LEU A 7 3.73 12.92 -10.40
N GLY A 8 2.55 13.25 -9.89
CA GLY A 8 1.29 13.10 -10.61
C GLY A 8 1.20 13.97 -11.86
N LEU A 9 1.68 15.21 -11.80
CA LEU A 9 1.77 16.10 -12.97
C LEU A 9 2.79 15.59 -14.01
N ILE A 10 3.95 15.10 -13.57
CA ILE A 10 4.95 14.47 -14.44
C ILE A 10 4.36 13.21 -15.08
N PHE A 11 3.62 12.41 -14.32
CA PHE A 11 2.95 11.20 -14.80
C PHE A 11 1.90 11.54 -15.87
N LEU A 12 1.05 12.54 -15.63
CA LEU A 12 0.07 13.02 -16.61
C LEU A 12 0.74 13.57 -17.88
N PHE A 13 1.91 14.20 -17.75
CA PHE A 13 2.71 14.67 -18.87
C PHE A 13 3.24 13.52 -19.73
N PHE A 14 3.89 12.52 -19.12
CA PHE A 14 4.38 11.33 -19.84
C PHE A 14 3.23 10.47 -20.38
N LEU A 15 2.12 10.39 -19.66
CA LEU A 15 0.90 9.75 -20.13
C LEU A 15 0.36 10.48 -21.37
N GLY A 16 0.32 11.81 -21.34
CA GLY A 16 -0.05 12.64 -22.49
C GLY A 16 0.86 12.38 -23.71
N ILE A 17 2.18 12.28 -23.51
CA ILE A 17 3.15 11.94 -24.58
C ILE A 17 2.88 10.54 -25.13
N THR A 18 2.68 9.56 -24.25
CA THR A 18 2.50 8.15 -24.62
C THR A 18 1.20 7.94 -25.38
N ILE A 19 0.10 8.54 -24.91
CA ILE A 19 -1.17 8.50 -25.60
C ILE A 19 -1.05 9.21 -26.96
N LYS A 20 -0.39 10.38 -27.03
CA LYS A 20 -0.17 11.10 -28.28
C LYS A 20 0.66 10.29 -29.28
N ALA A 21 1.67 9.55 -28.82
CA ALA A 21 2.45 8.64 -29.64
C ALA A 21 1.60 7.48 -30.19
N ILE A 22 0.86 6.78 -29.32
CA ILE A 22 -0.05 5.69 -29.72
C ILE A 22 -1.07 6.19 -30.77
N LEU A 23 -1.67 7.34 -30.50
CA LEU A 23 -2.63 8.01 -31.36
C LEU A 23 -2.02 8.49 -32.70
N SER A 24 -0.73 8.86 -32.72
CA SER A 24 -0.01 9.21 -33.96
C SER A 24 0.35 8.01 -34.82
N THR A 25 0.63 6.86 -34.20
CA THR A 25 0.94 5.60 -34.92
C THR A 25 -0.30 4.93 -35.50
N SER A 26 -1.50 5.24 -34.98
CA SER A 26 -2.76 4.80 -35.55
C SER A 26 -3.20 5.75 -36.67
N GLU A 27 -2.77 5.48 -37.92
CA GLU A 27 -3.31 6.15 -39.12
C GLU A 27 -4.85 6.08 -39.12
N LEU A 28 -5.51 7.20 -38.80
CA LEU A 28 -6.97 7.37 -38.74
C LEU A 28 -7.57 7.51 -40.15
N LYS A 29 -7.24 6.62 -41.08
CA LYS A 29 -7.86 6.60 -42.43
C LYS A 29 -8.89 5.47 -42.57
N LYS A 30 -10.15 5.92 -42.69
CA LYS A 30 -11.38 5.27 -43.20
C LYS A 30 -12.02 4.10 -42.41
N LYS A 31 -13.28 4.35 -42.02
CA LYS A 31 -14.50 3.50 -41.90
C LYS A 31 -14.50 2.16 -41.14
N SER A 32 -13.39 1.61 -40.65
CA SER A 32 -13.42 0.48 -39.67
C SER A 32 -13.37 0.97 -38.21
N GLN A 33 -13.94 2.16 -37.96
CA GLN A 33 -13.44 3.13 -36.97
C GLN A 33 -13.75 2.81 -35.51
N GLN A 34 -14.70 1.92 -35.20
CA GLN A 34 -15.16 1.68 -33.82
C GLN A 34 -14.34 0.59 -33.11
N VAL A 35 -14.10 -0.56 -33.77
CA VAL A 35 -13.33 -1.67 -33.20
C VAL A 35 -11.84 -1.32 -33.01
N ARG A 36 -11.25 -0.54 -33.93
CA ARG A 36 -9.85 -0.06 -33.78
C ARG A 36 -9.69 0.98 -32.67
N LYS A 37 -10.69 1.84 -32.44
CA LYS A 37 -10.68 2.83 -31.33
C LYS A 37 -10.71 2.14 -29.95
N VAL A 38 -11.49 1.06 -29.80
CA VAL A 38 -11.56 0.28 -28.55
C VAL A 38 -10.22 -0.40 -28.23
N LYS A 39 -9.53 -0.97 -29.21
CA LYS A 39 -8.23 -1.63 -29.00
C LYS A 39 -7.11 -0.65 -28.60
N ILE A 40 -7.18 0.58 -29.09
CA ILE A 40 -6.26 1.66 -28.69
C ILE A 40 -6.52 2.09 -27.25
N LEU A 41 -7.79 2.22 -26.85
CA LEU A 41 -8.18 2.51 -25.48
C LEU A 41 -7.73 1.41 -24.50
N ASP A 42 -7.89 0.13 -24.88
CA ASP A 42 -7.40 -1.01 -24.10
C ASP A 42 -5.87 -0.93 -23.90
N ASN A 43 -5.10 -0.64 -24.96
CA ASN A 43 -3.65 -0.52 -24.87
C ASN A 43 -3.22 0.68 -23.99
N ILE A 44 -3.88 1.82 -24.12
CA ILE A 44 -3.61 3.00 -23.29
C ILE A 44 -3.87 2.68 -21.83
N ALA A 45 -5.06 2.14 -21.52
CA ALA A 45 -5.43 1.80 -20.16
C ALA A 45 -4.49 0.75 -19.54
N ASN A 46 -4.15 -0.32 -20.28
CA ASN A 46 -3.19 -1.32 -19.80
C ASN A 46 -1.81 -0.72 -19.53
N THR A 47 -1.35 0.20 -20.38
CA THR A 47 -0.08 0.91 -20.20
C THR A 47 -0.13 1.81 -18.97
N VAL A 48 -1.22 2.58 -18.79
CA VAL A 48 -1.43 3.41 -17.60
C VAL A 48 -1.39 2.57 -16.34
N CYS A 49 -2.13 1.46 -16.30
CA CYS A 49 -2.15 0.52 -15.17
C CYS A 49 -0.75 0.01 -14.84
N ALA A 50 0.04 -0.37 -15.86
CA ALA A 50 1.38 -0.87 -15.68
C ALA A 50 2.32 0.20 -15.08
N ILE A 51 2.24 1.45 -15.56
CA ILE A 51 3.09 2.53 -15.03
C ILE A 51 2.64 2.95 -13.63
N ILE A 52 1.32 3.01 -13.33
CA ILE A 52 0.82 3.25 -11.98
C ILE A 52 1.34 2.16 -11.03
N ALA A 53 1.21 0.89 -11.44
CA ALA A 53 1.67 -0.24 -10.65
C ALA A 53 3.17 -0.12 -10.37
N ASP A 54 3.99 0.06 -11.40
CA ASP A 54 5.45 0.20 -11.29
C ASP A 54 5.87 1.37 -10.38
N ARG A 55 5.25 2.54 -10.56
CA ARG A 55 5.59 3.74 -9.80
C ARG A 55 5.18 3.65 -8.33
N ILE A 56 3.95 3.17 -8.07
CA ILE A 56 3.48 2.93 -6.71
C ILE A 56 4.42 1.93 -6.04
N THR A 57 4.73 0.79 -6.67
CA THR A 57 5.67 -0.19 -6.11
C THR A 57 7.08 0.36 -5.90
N SER A 58 7.55 1.29 -6.74
CA SER A 58 8.89 1.87 -6.61
C SER A 58 9.04 2.76 -5.38
N ASP A 59 8.01 3.57 -5.08
CA ASP A 59 8.02 4.48 -3.93
C ASP A 59 7.56 3.76 -2.64
N TYR A 60 6.57 2.89 -2.77
CA TYR A 60 5.90 2.16 -1.71
C TYR A 60 5.66 0.72 -2.21
N GLU A 61 6.50 -0.26 -1.85
CA GLU A 61 6.27 -1.68 -2.19
C GLU A 61 4.96 -2.17 -1.54
N ILE A 62 3.82 -1.85 -2.13
CA ILE A 62 2.49 -2.26 -1.72
C ILE A 62 1.97 -3.18 -2.81
N PRO A 63 1.53 -4.39 -2.47
CA PRO A 63 0.76 -5.19 -3.40
C PRO A 63 -0.57 -4.48 -3.69
N LEU A 64 -0.74 -3.93 -4.91
CA LEU A 64 -2.06 -3.50 -5.39
C LEU A 64 -3.02 -4.68 -5.26
N ASN A 65 -4.07 -4.51 -4.46
CA ASN A 65 -4.97 -5.62 -4.12
C ASN A 65 -5.97 -5.93 -5.26
N ILE A 66 -6.74 -7.00 -5.09
CA ILE A 66 -7.78 -7.43 -6.05
C ILE A 66 -8.81 -6.32 -6.31
N ASN A 67 -9.17 -5.52 -5.29
CA ASN A 67 -10.13 -4.42 -5.44
C ASN A 67 -9.56 -3.27 -6.28
N SER A 68 -8.27 -2.92 -6.14
CA SER A 68 -7.62 -1.94 -7.01
C SER A 68 -7.57 -2.42 -8.46
N ARG A 69 -7.36 -3.72 -8.68
CA ARG A 69 -7.45 -4.35 -10.02
C ARG A 69 -8.90 -4.39 -10.55
N MET A 70 -9.88 -4.59 -9.67
CA MET A 70 -11.30 -4.61 -10.01
C MET A 70 -11.81 -3.21 -10.35
N LEU A 71 -11.46 -2.19 -9.57
CA LEU A 71 -11.74 -0.77 -9.84
C LEU A 71 -11.11 -0.27 -11.14
N LEU A 72 -9.87 -0.69 -11.41
CA LEU A 72 -9.23 -0.45 -12.72
C LEU A 72 -10.02 -1.08 -13.86
N ARG A 73 -10.62 -2.26 -13.65
CA ARG A 73 -11.43 -2.98 -14.62
C ARG A 73 -12.81 -2.33 -14.84
N ASP A 74 -13.49 -1.96 -13.76
CA ASP A 74 -14.79 -1.28 -13.79
C ASP A 74 -14.66 0.10 -14.45
N SER A 75 -13.56 0.80 -14.18
CA SER A 75 -13.27 2.08 -14.83
C SER A 75 -12.92 1.92 -16.30
N LEU A 76 -12.21 0.84 -16.67
CA LEU A 76 -12.00 0.43 -18.05
C LEU A 76 -13.32 0.17 -18.79
N ASP A 77 -14.27 -0.48 -18.11
CA ASP A 77 -15.59 -0.78 -18.66
C ASP A 77 -16.44 0.50 -18.79
N GLU A 78 -16.34 1.45 -17.86
CA GLU A 78 -16.97 2.77 -18.00
C GLU A 78 -16.33 3.59 -19.14
N ILE A 79 -15.00 3.54 -19.33
CA ILE A 79 -14.33 4.14 -20.50
C ILE A 79 -14.89 3.53 -21.78
N LYS A 80 -15.01 2.20 -21.84
CA LYS A 80 -15.59 1.48 -22.99
C LYS A 80 -17.04 1.88 -23.23
N ARG A 81 -17.84 2.00 -22.17
CA ARG A 81 -19.25 2.39 -22.24
C ARG A 81 -19.38 3.81 -22.78
N GLN A 82 -18.66 4.78 -22.22
CA GLN A 82 -18.66 6.16 -22.73
C GLN A 82 -18.12 6.24 -24.15
N ALA A 83 -17.15 5.38 -24.48
CA ALA A 83 -16.60 5.29 -25.82
C ALA A 83 -17.55 4.67 -26.85
N SER A 84 -18.45 3.80 -26.41
CA SER A 84 -19.49 3.21 -27.24
C SER A 84 -20.69 4.15 -27.45
N LEU A 85 -20.96 5.04 -26.48
CA LEU A 85 -22.11 5.95 -26.47
C LEU A 85 -21.87 7.28 -27.19
N ARG A 86 -20.61 7.67 -27.46
CA ARG A 86 -20.28 8.94 -28.12
C ARG A 86 -19.66 8.72 -29.51
N SER A 87 -20.20 9.39 -30.52
CA SER A 87 -19.49 9.58 -31.79
C SER A 87 -18.31 10.53 -31.53
N PHE A 88 -17.11 9.98 -31.28
CA PHE A 88 -15.92 10.81 -31.14
C PHE A 88 -15.55 11.44 -32.49
N GLU A 89 -15.85 12.72 -32.62
CA GLU A 89 -15.55 13.52 -33.80
C GLU A 89 -14.07 13.91 -33.87
N ALA A 90 -13.40 14.06 -32.72
CA ALA A 90 -11.98 14.44 -32.67
C ALA A 90 -11.12 13.56 -31.73
N GLN A 91 -9.84 13.46 -32.08
CA GLN A 91 -8.81 12.75 -31.31
C GLN A 91 -8.54 13.41 -29.93
N GLY A 92 -8.86 14.70 -29.78
CA GLY A 92 -8.74 15.44 -28.51
C GLY A 92 -9.76 15.05 -27.45
N ASP A 93 -10.98 14.66 -27.85
CA ASP A 93 -12.07 14.32 -26.92
C ASP A 93 -11.77 13.02 -26.16
N ILE A 94 -11.19 12.05 -26.86
CA ILE A 94 -10.76 10.76 -26.29
C ILE A 94 -9.66 10.99 -25.25
N LEU A 95 -8.70 11.88 -25.54
CA LEU A 95 -7.58 12.18 -24.65
C LEU A 95 -8.07 12.78 -23.32
N GLN A 96 -9.00 13.73 -23.39
CA GLN A 96 -9.55 14.38 -22.19
C GLN A 96 -10.35 13.40 -21.33
N ILE A 97 -11.17 12.55 -21.94
CA ILE A 97 -11.99 11.57 -21.19
C ILE A 97 -11.10 10.54 -20.51
N VAL A 98 -10.13 9.96 -21.23
CA VAL A 98 -9.19 8.99 -20.66
C VAL A 98 -8.35 9.64 -19.57
N SER A 99 -7.84 10.84 -19.79
CA SER A 99 -7.08 11.58 -18.78
C SER A 99 -7.91 11.87 -17.53
N GLY A 100 -9.18 12.25 -17.68
CA GLY A 100 -10.07 12.54 -16.54
C GLY A 100 -10.39 11.29 -15.73
N ILE A 101 -10.65 10.17 -16.40
CA ILE A 101 -10.95 8.89 -15.72
C ILE A 101 -9.70 8.34 -15.02
N VAL A 102 -8.55 8.34 -15.70
CA VAL A 102 -7.29 7.93 -15.10
C VAL A 102 -6.93 8.81 -13.90
N PHE A 103 -7.13 10.13 -14.01
CA PHE A 103 -6.92 11.04 -12.90
C PHE A 103 -7.80 10.67 -11.71
N LYS A 104 -9.11 10.45 -11.95
CA LYS A 104 -10.05 10.06 -10.91
C LYS A 104 -9.62 8.79 -10.20
N ILE A 105 -9.33 7.71 -10.93
CA ILE A 105 -8.92 6.42 -10.34
C ILE A 105 -7.64 6.58 -9.51
N ILE A 106 -6.63 7.24 -10.07
CA ILE A 106 -5.35 7.41 -9.38
C ILE A 106 -5.55 8.22 -8.09
N PHE A 107 -6.18 9.39 -8.19
CA PHE A 107 -6.18 10.36 -7.09
C PHE A 107 -7.30 10.17 -6.08
N GLU A 108 -8.45 9.65 -6.48
CA GLU A 108 -9.61 9.48 -5.60
C GLU A 108 -9.72 8.06 -5.04
N GLU A 109 -9.15 7.06 -5.71
CA GLU A 109 -9.30 5.66 -5.29
C GLU A 109 -7.97 5.03 -4.89
N ILE A 110 -6.98 4.99 -5.79
CA ILE A 110 -5.72 4.27 -5.55
C ILE A 110 -4.85 5.00 -4.51
N ILE A 111 -4.62 6.31 -4.66
CA ILE A 111 -3.74 7.06 -3.76
C ILE A 111 -4.28 7.08 -2.31
N PRO A 112 -5.58 7.34 -2.07
CA PRO A 112 -6.13 7.28 -0.72
C PRO A 112 -6.00 5.88 -0.10
N ASP A 113 -6.32 4.82 -0.85
CA ASP A 113 -6.22 3.43 -0.40
C ASP A 113 -4.79 3.02 -0.06
N VAL A 114 -3.82 3.43 -0.88
CA VAL A 114 -2.39 3.26 -0.63
C VAL A 114 -1.98 3.99 0.65
N LYS A 115 -2.41 5.24 0.83
CA LYS A 115 -2.04 6.06 1.99
C LYS A 115 -2.63 5.58 3.30
N SER A 116 -3.81 4.97 3.28
CA SER A 116 -4.45 4.41 4.47
C SER A 116 -4.00 2.98 4.78
N HIS A 117 -3.19 2.36 3.92
CA HIS A 117 -2.75 0.98 4.13
C HIS A 117 -1.91 0.83 5.41
N PRO A 118 -2.26 -0.07 6.35
CA PRO A 118 -1.58 -0.20 7.64
C PRO A 118 -0.07 -0.37 7.52
N PHE A 119 0.35 -1.13 6.51
CA PHE A 119 1.75 -1.50 6.27
C PHE A 119 2.52 -0.55 5.34
N ILE A 120 2.00 0.64 5.01
CA ILE A 120 2.75 1.58 4.18
C ILE A 120 3.99 2.11 4.92
N ILE A 121 5.13 2.13 4.23
CA ILE A 121 6.37 2.74 4.71
C ILE A 121 7.11 3.41 3.55
N SER A 122 7.73 4.56 3.85
CA SER A 122 8.56 5.28 2.89
C SER A 122 9.90 4.59 2.66
N LYS A 123 10.59 4.96 1.58
CA LYS A 123 11.98 4.55 1.34
C LYS A 123 12.90 4.86 2.54
N LYS A 124 12.68 6.00 3.22
CA LYS A 124 13.45 6.37 4.42
C LYS A 124 13.26 5.37 5.56
N GLY A 125 12.03 4.91 5.80
CA GLY A 125 11.78 3.87 6.80
C GLY A 125 12.42 2.52 6.44
N ARG A 126 12.43 2.15 5.15
CA ARG A 126 13.13 0.94 4.68
C ARG A 126 14.64 1.05 4.85
N ASP A 127 15.22 2.20 4.50
CA ASP A 127 16.65 2.47 4.65
C ASP A 127 17.06 2.50 6.14
N LEU A 128 16.18 3.00 7.01
CA LEU A 128 16.34 2.91 8.47
C LEU A 128 16.40 1.45 8.93
N ALA A 129 15.47 0.59 8.49
CA ALA A 129 15.49 -0.83 8.86
C ALA A 129 16.81 -1.50 8.46
N LYS A 130 17.30 -1.24 7.24
CA LYS A 130 18.60 -1.72 6.75
C LYS A 130 19.77 -1.19 7.60
N LYS A 131 19.71 0.08 8.01
CA LYS A 131 20.72 0.68 8.88
C LYS A 131 20.74 0.02 10.27
N ILE A 132 19.58 -0.24 10.86
CA ILE A 132 19.45 -0.88 12.18
C ILE A 132 20.09 -2.28 12.17
N VAL A 133 19.80 -3.10 11.14
CA VAL A 133 20.30 -4.48 11.09
C VAL A 133 21.75 -4.60 10.61
N GLY A 134 22.26 -3.61 9.87
CA GLY A 134 23.62 -3.59 9.35
C GLY A 134 23.93 -4.84 8.50
N LYS A 135 24.91 -5.64 8.97
CA LYS A 135 25.38 -6.86 8.28
C LYS A 135 24.80 -8.15 8.86
N GLU A 136 23.86 -8.07 9.81
CA GLU A 136 23.25 -9.24 10.44
C GLU A 136 22.54 -10.12 9.39
N LYS A 137 22.73 -11.43 9.48
CA LYS A 137 22.18 -12.41 8.54
C LYS A 137 21.03 -13.23 9.14
N SER A 138 21.06 -13.48 10.45
CA SER A 138 20.05 -14.24 11.16
C SER A 138 18.71 -13.49 11.15
N PRO A 139 17.63 -14.10 10.61
CA PRO A 139 16.30 -13.50 10.62
C PRO A 139 15.82 -13.12 12.03
N ARG A 140 16.08 -13.98 13.01
CA ARG A 140 15.72 -13.74 14.42
C ARG A 140 16.47 -12.53 15.00
N GLU A 141 17.77 -12.43 14.71
CA GLU A 141 18.59 -11.34 15.23
C GLU A 141 18.28 -10.00 14.54
N LYS A 142 17.99 -10.01 13.24
CA LYS A 142 17.45 -8.83 12.53
C LYS A 142 16.18 -8.31 13.21
N ALA A 143 15.25 -9.21 13.50
CA ALA A 143 14.01 -8.86 14.19
C ALA A 143 14.27 -8.32 15.61
N ARG A 144 15.22 -8.91 16.34
CA ARG A 144 15.62 -8.46 17.68
C ARG A 144 16.24 -7.06 17.67
N LEU A 145 17.10 -6.75 16.71
CA LEU A 145 17.71 -5.42 16.56
C LEU A 145 16.64 -4.35 16.27
N ILE A 146 15.69 -4.66 15.39
CA ILE A 146 14.56 -3.77 15.08
C ILE A 146 13.66 -3.59 16.31
N PHE A 147 13.33 -4.67 17.02
CA PHE A 147 12.58 -4.60 18.27
C PHE A 147 13.27 -3.69 19.27
N ASN A 148 14.56 -3.91 19.54
CA ASN A 148 15.33 -3.08 20.47
C ASN A 148 15.31 -1.60 20.09
N TRP A 149 15.52 -1.29 18.80
CA TRP A 149 15.43 0.08 18.31
C TRP A 149 14.03 0.68 18.56
N MET A 150 12.95 -0.08 18.34
CA MET A 150 11.61 0.40 18.64
C MET A 150 11.41 0.69 20.13
N GLN A 151 11.95 -0.13 21.03
CA GLN A 151 11.83 0.10 22.47
C GLN A 151 12.47 1.42 22.92
N GLU A 152 13.48 1.88 22.18
CA GLU A 152 14.18 3.15 22.45
C GLU A 152 13.54 4.35 21.76
N ASN A 153 12.73 4.16 20.70
CA ASN A 153 12.30 5.23 19.80
C ASN A 153 10.78 5.37 19.66
N ILE A 154 10.01 4.37 20.08
CA ILE A 154 8.56 4.31 19.92
C ILE A 154 7.89 4.14 21.28
N SER A 155 7.17 5.17 21.71
CA SER A 155 6.43 5.15 22.96
C SER A 155 5.00 4.65 22.78
N TYR A 156 4.41 4.09 23.84
CA TYR A 156 2.99 3.74 23.83
C TYR A 156 2.11 4.99 23.88
N ASP A 157 1.14 5.12 22.97
CA ASP A 157 0.23 6.27 22.93
C ASP A 157 -1.04 6.02 23.78
N HIS A 158 -0.92 6.25 25.09
CA HIS A 158 -2.03 6.10 26.04
C HIS A 158 -3.18 7.08 25.79
N GLU A 159 -2.94 8.24 25.17
CA GLU A 159 -3.99 9.23 24.91
C GLU A 159 -4.83 8.87 23.68
N TYR A 160 -4.21 8.18 22.72
CA TYR A 160 -4.86 7.81 21.48
C TYR A 160 -5.82 6.62 21.64
N SER A 161 -5.59 5.71 22.59
CA SER A 161 -6.48 4.56 22.85
C SER A 161 -7.93 4.94 23.21
N TYR A 162 -8.20 6.22 23.45
CA TYR A 162 -9.52 6.76 23.78
C TYR A 162 -10.22 7.50 22.63
N ARG A 163 -9.57 7.66 21.47
CA ARG A 163 -10.14 8.41 20.33
C ARG A 163 -10.83 7.45 19.35
N LYS A 164 -11.92 7.93 18.71
CA LYS A 164 -12.62 7.22 17.61
C LYS A 164 -11.90 7.36 16.25
N GLU A 165 -10.67 7.88 16.25
CA GLU A 165 -9.88 8.02 15.05
C GLU A 165 -9.28 6.64 14.72
N GLY A 166 -9.50 6.13 13.51
CA GLY A 166 -8.97 4.81 13.10
C GLY A 166 -7.44 4.79 13.09
N TYR A 167 -6.85 3.59 13.18
CA TYR A 167 -5.41 3.40 13.44
C TYR A 167 -4.48 4.20 12.52
N HIS A 168 -3.33 4.57 13.09
CA HIS A 168 -2.18 5.06 12.35
C HIS A 168 -1.50 3.98 11.53
N THR A 169 -1.00 4.38 10.36
CA THR A 169 -0.16 3.50 9.54
C THR A 169 1.24 3.38 10.11
N ALA A 170 2.01 2.37 9.69
CA ALA A 170 3.41 2.20 10.10
C ALA A 170 4.26 3.47 9.86
N GLU A 171 4.11 4.14 8.70
CA GLU A 171 4.79 5.41 8.42
C GLU A 171 4.39 6.53 9.39
N GLU A 172 3.11 6.62 9.77
CA GLU A 172 2.65 7.62 10.73
C GLU A 172 3.21 7.37 12.12
N VAL A 173 3.24 6.12 12.58
CA VAL A 173 3.85 5.72 13.86
C VAL A 173 5.34 6.05 13.87
N LEU A 174 6.05 5.69 12.80
CA LEU A 174 7.49 5.97 12.66
C LEU A 174 7.77 7.48 12.75
N ARG A 175 6.94 8.30 12.10
CA ARG A 175 7.08 9.76 12.11
C ARG A 175 6.74 10.37 13.47
N LYS A 176 5.73 9.83 14.16
CA LYS A 176 5.25 10.34 15.45
C LYS A 176 6.11 9.90 16.63
N GLY A 177 6.83 8.78 16.50
CA GLY A 177 7.56 8.17 17.61
C GLY A 177 6.65 7.57 18.69
N LYS A 178 5.37 7.34 18.37
CA LYS A 178 4.40 6.72 19.28
C LYS A 178 3.21 6.10 18.56
N GLY A 179 2.60 5.10 19.19
CA GLY A 179 1.37 4.44 18.72
C GLY A 179 0.82 3.44 19.73
N VAL A 180 -0.41 2.95 19.52
CA VAL A 180 -1.02 1.88 20.33
C VAL A 180 -0.56 0.49 19.90
N CYS A 181 -0.97 -0.57 20.60
CA CYS A 181 -0.45 -1.94 20.38
C CYS A 181 -0.48 -2.40 18.92
N GLY A 182 -1.61 -2.28 18.22
CA GLY A 182 -1.71 -2.70 16.82
C GLY A 182 -0.91 -1.82 15.86
N GLU A 183 -0.79 -0.53 16.15
CA GLU A 183 0.01 0.40 15.33
C GLU A 183 1.51 0.13 15.47
N GLN A 184 1.97 -0.17 16.68
CA GLN A 184 3.34 -0.62 16.91
C GLN A 184 3.60 -1.96 16.22
N ALA A 185 2.65 -2.89 16.26
CA ALA A 185 2.74 -4.14 15.51
C ALA A 185 2.88 -3.88 14.00
N TYR A 186 2.13 -2.92 13.43
CA TYR A 186 2.28 -2.53 12.02
C TYR A 186 3.70 -2.05 11.72
N LEU A 187 4.23 -1.13 12.52
CA LEU A 187 5.57 -0.62 12.32
C LEU A 187 6.62 -1.73 12.41
N PHE A 188 6.56 -2.57 13.44
CA PHE A 188 7.48 -3.68 13.61
C PHE A 188 7.46 -4.61 12.39
N ILE A 189 6.28 -5.07 11.98
CA ILE A 189 6.10 -5.97 10.83
C ILE A 189 6.73 -5.38 9.58
N VAL A 190 6.51 -4.10 9.30
CA VAL A 190 7.00 -3.48 8.08
C VAL A 190 8.51 -3.27 8.08
N LEU A 191 9.10 -2.88 9.21
CA LEU A 191 10.55 -2.78 9.34
C LEU A 191 11.23 -4.15 9.17
N VAL A 192 10.66 -5.20 9.76
CA VAL A 192 11.16 -6.58 9.66
C VAL A 192 11.03 -7.13 8.23
N ARG A 193 9.90 -6.88 7.56
CA ARG A 193 9.71 -7.22 6.14
C ARG A 193 10.71 -6.49 5.25
N SER A 194 11.04 -5.24 5.56
CA SER A 194 11.99 -4.42 4.79
C SER A 194 13.43 -4.98 4.79
N VAL A 195 13.75 -5.91 5.68
CA VAL A 195 15.06 -6.59 5.77
C VAL A 195 15.00 -8.08 5.38
N GLY A 196 13.91 -8.48 4.72
CA GLY A 196 13.70 -9.80 4.13
C GLY A 196 13.18 -10.87 5.10
N VAL A 197 12.65 -10.48 6.26
CA VAL A 197 12.09 -11.41 7.24
C VAL A 197 10.58 -11.39 7.15
N LYS A 198 9.97 -12.56 6.97
CA LYS A 198 8.51 -12.70 6.94
C LYS A 198 7.94 -12.41 8.33
N ALA A 199 6.90 -11.59 8.38
CA ALA A 199 6.21 -11.24 9.62
C ALA A 199 4.71 -11.07 9.37
N GLN A 200 3.88 -11.33 10.38
CA GLN A 200 2.42 -11.30 10.30
C GLN A 200 1.81 -10.60 11.51
N TYR A 201 0.62 -10.02 11.34
CA TYR A 201 -0.13 -9.40 12.42
C TYR A 201 -0.81 -10.45 13.28
N VAL A 202 -0.86 -10.21 14.59
CA VAL A 202 -1.45 -11.14 15.54
C VAL A 202 -2.42 -10.38 16.45
N THR A 203 -3.67 -10.85 16.53
CA THR A 203 -4.60 -10.44 17.57
C THR A 203 -4.46 -11.35 18.77
N VAL A 204 -4.50 -10.79 19.97
CA VAL A 204 -4.31 -11.50 21.24
C VAL A 204 -5.56 -11.33 22.08
N ASP A 205 -6.20 -12.45 22.41
CA ASP A 205 -7.39 -12.50 23.26
C ASP A 205 -7.00 -12.81 24.71
N ARG A 206 -5.90 -13.55 24.92
CA ARG A 206 -5.32 -13.81 26.24
C ARG A 206 -3.80 -13.66 26.22
N ASP A 207 -3.29 -12.85 27.14
CA ASP A 207 -1.86 -12.53 27.22
C ASP A 207 -1.00 -13.69 27.77
N CYS A 208 0.29 -13.41 28.04
CA CYS A 208 1.22 -14.40 28.60
C CYS A 208 0.98 -14.74 30.09
N TYR A 209 0.02 -14.06 30.72
CA TYR A 209 -0.43 -14.31 32.09
C TYR A 209 -1.84 -14.92 32.13
N ASP A 210 -2.34 -15.39 30.98
CA ASP A 210 -3.71 -15.91 30.80
C ASP A 210 -4.81 -14.88 31.11
N LYS A 211 -4.51 -13.59 31.04
CA LYS A 211 -5.49 -12.53 31.25
C LYS A 211 -6.18 -12.19 29.93
N LYS A 212 -7.51 -12.05 29.97
CA LYS A 212 -8.29 -11.60 28.82
C LYS A 212 -7.91 -10.16 28.48
N VAL A 213 -7.51 -9.93 27.23
CA VAL A 213 -7.08 -8.63 26.71
C VAL A 213 -7.67 -8.39 25.32
N THR A 214 -7.73 -7.13 24.91
CA THR A 214 -7.91 -6.76 23.50
C THR A 214 -6.59 -6.18 23.05
N HIS A 215 -5.71 -7.03 22.52
CA HIS A 215 -4.32 -6.66 22.26
C HIS A 215 -3.86 -7.15 20.89
N ALA A 216 -2.74 -6.59 20.44
CA ALA A 216 -2.13 -6.99 19.19
C ALA A 216 -0.61 -6.96 19.28
N CYS A 217 0.01 -7.90 18.58
CA CYS A 217 1.44 -8.03 18.47
C CYS A 217 1.80 -8.53 17.05
N ALA A 218 3.04 -8.98 16.88
CA ALA A 218 3.53 -9.51 15.61
C ALA A 218 4.06 -10.93 15.77
N MET A 219 4.00 -11.72 14.70
CA MET A 219 4.71 -12.99 14.58
C MET A 219 5.79 -12.85 13.52
N ILE A 220 6.96 -13.44 13.73
CA ILE A 220 7.96 -13.62 12.67
C ILE A 220 8.05 -15.09 12.27
N ASP A 221 8.12 -15.34 10.97
CA ASP A 221 8.20 -16.67 10.38
C ASP A 221 9.67 -17.08 10.23
N VAL A 222 10.14 -17.81 11.23
CA VAL A 222 11.46 -18.44 11.34
C VAL A 222 11.24 -19.91 11.74
N PRO A 223 12.23 -20.82 11.66
CA PRO A 223 12.01 -22.27 11.85
C PRO A 223 11.24 -22.65 13.14
N SER A 224 11.39 -21.85 14.20
CA SER A 224 10.49 -21.83 15.34
C SER A 224 9.84 -20.45 15.42
N PRO A 225 8.60 -20.28 14.91
CA PRO A 225 7.94 -18.99 14.89
C PRO A 225 7.85 -18.39 16.29
N ILE A 226 8.06 -17.08 16.38
CA ILE A 226 8.01 -16.37 17.67
C ILE A 226 7.07 -15.18 17.57
N LEU A 227 6.42 -14.87 18.69
CA LEU A 227 5.66 -13.64 18.86
C LEU A 227 6.57 -12.55 19.41
N VAL A 228 6.41 -11.35 18.89
CA VAL A 228 7.13 -10.15 19.30
C VAL A 228 6.10 -9.10 19.65
N ASP A 229 6.17 -8.61 20.88
CA ASP A 229 5.23 -7.64 21.42
C ASP A 229 5.96 -6.35 21.80
N PRO A 230 6.07 -5.39 20.85
CA PRO A 230 6.68 -4.10 21.11
C PRO A 230 6.00 -3.34 22.25
N ALA A 231 4.67 -3.45 22.34
CA ALA A 231 3.85 -2.71 23.30
C ALA A 231 4.02 -3.21 24.74
N TYR A 232 4.23 -4.52 24.94
CA TYR A 232 4.54 -5.08 26.26
C TYR A 232 6.04 -5.12 26.54
N HIS A 233 6.88 -4.72 25.59
CA HIS A 233 8.33 -4.81 25.67
C HIS A 233 8.87 -6.23 25.86
N ILE A 234 8.26 -7.21 25.19
CA ILE A 234 8.66 -8.62 25.27
C ILE A 234 8.97 -9.19 23.88
N PHE A 235 10.21 -9.65 23.71
CA PHE A 235 10.64 -10.40 22.54
C PHE A 235 10.50 -11.90 22.79
N ASP A 236 9.93 -12.65 21.85
CA ASP A 236 9.61 -14.08 22.00
C ASP A 236 8.57 -14.37 23.10
N VAL A 237 7.50 -13.55 23.14
CA VAL A 237 6.39 -13.68 24.09
C VAL A 237 5.56 -14.94 23.83
N LYS A 238 4.99 -15.52 24.89
CA LYS A 238 4.14 -16.72 24.83
C LYS A 238 2.71 -16.38 25.27
N HIS A 239 1.95 -15.73 24.40
CA HIS A 239 0.52 -15.48 24.66
C HIS A 239 -0.27 -16.78 24.71
N ALA A 240 -1.26 -16.86 25.61
CA ALA A 240 -2.06 -18.06 25.80
C ALA A 240 -3.07 -18.29 24.66
N VAL A 241 -3.71 -17.23 24.17
CA VAL A 241 -4.70 -17.31 23.09
C VAL A 241 -4.50 -16.14 22.13
N PHE A 242 -4.17 -16.47 20.88
CA PHE A 242 -3.93 -15.51 19.82
C PHE A 242 -4.35 -16.05 18.45
N CYS A 243 -4.53 -15.16 17.49
CA CYS A 243 -4.86 -15.49 16.11
C CYS A 243 -3.95 -14.71 15.15
N VAL A 244 -3.34 -15.42 14.22
CA VAL A 244 -2.56 -14.81 13.14
C VAL A 244 -3.52 -14.30 12.08
N VAL A 245 -3.42 -13.02 11.74
CA VAL A 245 -4.30 -12.33 10.79
C VAL A 245 -3.58 -12.17 9.46
N SER A 246 -4.26 -12.53 8.36
CA SER A 246 -3.74 -12.31 7.02
C SER A 246 -3.74 -10.81 6.66
N ASP A 247 -2.82 -10.38 5.79
CA ASP A 247 -2.77 -9.00 5.33
C ASP A 247 -4.09 -8.55 4.67
N SER A 248 -4.79 -9.46 3.98
CA SER A 248 -6.10 -9.20 3.38
C SER A 248 -7.19 -8.97 4.42
N ASP A 249 -7.20 -9.75 5.51
CA ASP A 249 -8.23 -9.64 6.55
C ASP A 249 -8.04 -8.39 7.41
N LEU A 250 -6.79 -7.95 7.57
CA LEU A 250 -6.45 -6.79 8.40
C LEU A 250 -7.02 -5.48 7.84
N LYS A 251 -7.02 -5.32 6.51
CA LYS A 251 -7.55 -4.12 5.83
C LYS A 251 -9.03 -3.88 6.13
N GLY A 252 -9.82 -4.96 6.26
CA GLY A 252 -11.25 -4.87 6.59
C GLY A 252 -11.54 -4.55 8.06
N ARG A 253 -10.56 -4.69 8.96
CA ARG A 253 -10.74 -4.49 10.41
C ARG A 253 -10.28 -3.11 10.88
N HIS A 254 -9.23 -2.57 10.28
CA HIS A 254 -8.56 -1.35 10.77
C HIS A 254 -8.26 -0.32 9.67
N GLY A 255 -8.72 -0.56 8.43
CA GLY A 255 -8.65 0.44 7.36
C GLY A 255 -9.55 1.63 7.67
N ARG A 256 -9.04 2.84 7.43
CA ARG A 256 -9.83 4.07 7.43
C ARG A 256 -10.57 4.23 6.10
#